data_AF-V6M1K2-F1
#
_entry.id   AF-V6M1K2-F1
#
_cell.length_a   1.000
_cell.length_b   1.000
_cell.length_c   1.000
_cell.angle_alpha   90.00
_cell.angle_beta   90.00
_cell.angle_gamma   90.00
#
_symmetry.space_group_name_H-M   'P 1'
#
loop_
_entity.id
_entity.type
_entity.pdbx_description
1 polymer ?
#
loop_
_entity_poly.entity_id
_entity_poly.type
_entity_poly.pdbx_seq_one_letter_code
_entity_poly.pdbx_strand_id
1 'polypeptide(L)'
;MENTEYTFVVQEGDRVKTTFVNKSLGEHPMHLHGHHMTVLKKNGETVKTPWLTDTLNVMPGESYEVAFLADNPGMWMDHCHNLDHAATGMILHLMYDNVLPSYEVGTRSGNLPD
;
A
#
# COMPACT_ATOMS: atom_id res chain seq x y z
N MET A 1 18.87 12.68 -6.72
CA MET A 1 18.18 11.70 -7.58
C MET A 1 17.08 11.15 -6.69
N GLU A 2 15.83 11.53 -6.95
CA GLU A 2 14.69 11.08 -6.15
C GLU A 2 14.44 9.60 -6.44
N ASN A 3 14.52 8.76 -5.40
CA ASN A 3 14.32 7.32 -5.53
C ASN A 3 12.95 7.03 -6.14
N THR A 4 12.98 6.42 -7.31
CA THR A 4 11.83 5.83 -8.00
C THR A 4 11.55 4.45 -7.40
N GLU A 5 11.34 4.40 -6.09
CA GLU A 5 11.03 3.15 -5.39
C GLU A 5 9.51 3.08 -5.20
N TYR A 6 8.83 2.29 -6.05
CA TYR A 6 7.40 1.98 -5.92
C TYR A 6 7.10 1.00 -4.76
N THR A 7 8.10 0.76 -3.92
CA THR A 7 8.07 -0.18 -2.78
C THR A 7 8.29 0.60 -1.49
N PHE A 8 7.34 0.52 -0.58
CA PHE A 8 7.56 0.93 0.81
C PHE A 8 8.36 -0.15 1.51
N VAL A 9 9.57 0.18 1.95
CA VAL A 9 10.37 -0.70 2.80
C VAL A 9 10.16 -0.29 4.26
N VAL A 10 9.82 -1.25 5.11
CA VAL A 10 9.53 -1.05 6.54
C VAL A 10 10.32 -2.04 7.40
N GLN A 11 10.50 -1.69 8.67
CA GLN A 11 10.99 -2.59 9.71
C GLN A 11 9.81 -3.13 10.55
N GLU A 12 9.98 -4.35 11.06
CA GLU A 12 9.02 -4.90 12.02
C GLU A 12 8.92 -3.98 13.25
N GLY A 13 7.68 -3.63 13.61
CA GLY A 13 7.35 -2.68 14.67
C GLY A 13 7.18 -1.24 14.22
N ASP A 14 7.45 -0.91 12.94
CA ASP A 14 7.26 0.44 12.42
C ASP A 14 5.80 0.88 12.54
N ARG A 15 5.61 2.14 12.94
CA ARG A 15 4.32 2.82 12.88
C ARG A 15 4.28 3.65 11.61
N VAL A 16 3.72 3.07 10.56
CA VAL A 16 3.69 3.67 9.24
C VAL A 16 2.48 4.57 9.14
N LYS A 17 2.69 5.78 8.61
CA LYS A 17 1.61 6.70 8.23
C LYS A 17 1.76 7.02 6.75
N THR A 18 0.68 6.83 6.00
CA THR A 18 0.65 7.06 4.56
C THR A 18 -0.66 7.75 4.16
N THR A 19 -0.77 8.14 2.90
CA THR A 19 -1.94 8.84 2.37
C THR A 19 -2.37 8.26 1.04
N PHE A 20 -3.65 7.85 0.96
CA PHE A 20 -4.29 7.54 -0.31
C PHE A 20 -4.89 8.81 -0.90
N VAL A 21 -4.69 9.04 -2.20
CA VAL A 21 -5.28 10.17 -2.93
C VAL A 21 -5.85 9.66 -4.25
N ASN A 22 -7.17 9.74 -4.42
CA ASN A 22 -7.81 9.38 -5.68
C ASN A 22 -7.97 10.61 -6.57
N LYS A 23 -7.09 10.74 -7.55
CA LYS A 23 -7.13 11.81 -8.57
C LYS A 23 -7.93 11.43 -9.82
N SER A 24 -8.52 10.23 -9.84
CA SER A 24 -9.28 9.70 -10.98
C SER A 24 -10.78 9.98 -10.83
N LEU A 25 -11.57 9.54 -11.82
CA LEU A 25 -13.03 9.65 -11.83
C LEU A 25 -13.76 8.40 -11.31
N GLY A 26 -13.05 7.28 -11.08
CA GLY A 26 -13.62 6.04 -10.55
C GLY A 26 -13.36 5.89 -9.05
N GLU A 27 -14.15 5.06 -8.37
CA GLU A 27 -13.87 4.67 -6.98
C GLU A 27 -12.77 3.60 -6.92
N HIS A 28 -11.97 3.61 -5.85
CA HIS A 28 -10.89 2.64 -5.62
C HIS A 28 -10.95 2.08 -4.20
N PRO A 29 -11.46 0.86 -4.00
CA PRO A 29 -11.35 0.14 -2.73
C PRO A 29 -9.90 -0.32 -2.50
N MET A 30 -9.07 0.52 -1.91
CA MET A 30 -7.67 0.20 -1.63
C MET A 30 -7.57 -0.79 -0.47
N HIS A 31 -6.95 -1.94 -0.72
CA HIS A 31 -6.77 -3.02 0.23
C HIS A 31 -5.28 -3.14 0.61
N LEU A 32 -5.00 -3.09 1.92
CA LEU A 32 -3.66 -3.24 2.48
C LEU A 32 -3.48 -4.69 2.94
N HIS A 33 -2.75 -5.48 2.17
CA HIS A 33 -2.53 -6.89 2.47
C HIS A 33 -1.69 -7.06 3.74
N GLY A 34 -2.01 -8.10 4.49
CA GLY A 34 -1.28 -8.47 5.71
C GLY A 34 -1.50 -7.55 6.91
N HIS A 35 -2.21 -6.42 6.77
CA HIS A 35 -2.35 -5.41 7.81
C HIS A 35 -3.76 -4.85 7.88
N HIS A 36 -4.08 -4.21 9.00
CA HIS A 36 -5.23 -3.32 9.11
C HIS A 36 -4.73 -1.89 9.25
N MET A 37 -5.43 -0.95 8.61
CA MET A 37 -5.16 0.48 8.69
C MET A 37 -6.19 1.19 9.56
N THR A 38 -5.73 2.13 10.37
CA THR A 38 -6.58 3.09 11.09
C THR A 38 -6.71 4.36 10.27
N VAL A 39 -7.94 4.79 9.98
CA VAL A 39 -8.18 6.05 9.25
C VAL A 39 -8.13 7.24 10.22
N LEU A 40 -7.28 8.22 9.91
CA LEU A 40 -6.99 9.37 10.78
C LEU A 40 -7.57 10.67 10.23
N LYS A 41 -7.51 10.86 8.91
CA LYS A 41 -8.06 12.04 8.23
C LYS A 41 -8.80 11.66 6.97
N LYS A 42 -9.80 12.46 6.63
CA LYS A 42 -10.47 12.46 5.33
C LYS A 42 -10.43 13.88 4.77
N ASN A 43 -9.94 14.04 3.55
CA ASN A 43 -9.86 15.33 2.84
C ASN A 43 -9.16 16.43 3.65
N GLY A 44 -8.08 16.07 4.34
CA GLY A 44 -7.30 16.99 5.18
C GLY A 44 -7.85 17.24 6.58
N GLU A 45 -9.08 16.79 6.88
CA GLU A 45 -9.73 16.96 8.17
C GLU A 45 -9.61 15.70 9.04
N THR A 46 -9.31 15.88 10.33
CA THR A 46 -9.29 14.76 11.29
C THR A 46 -10.69 14.17 11.45
N VAL A 47 -10.79 12.85 11.30
CA VAL A 47 -12.06 12.15 11.51
C VAL A 47 -12.42 12.18 12.99
N LYS A 48 -13.71 12.36 13.31
CA LYS A 48 -14.17 12.44 14.71
C LYS A 48 -13.88 11.16 15.49
N THR A 49 -14.02 10.02 14.82
CA THR A 49 -13.76 8.70 15.38
C THR A 49 -12.93 7.94 14.37
N PRO A 50 -11.63 7.70 14.65
CA PRO A 50 -10.83 6.80 13.84
C PRO A 50 -11.45 5.41 13.80
N TRP A 51 -11.37 4.73 12.66
CA TRP A 51 -11.83 3.36 12.51
C TRP A 51 -10.74 2.50 11.89
N LEU A 52 -10.77 1.22 12.22
CA LEU A 52 -9.88 0.19 11.70
C LEU A 52 -10.55 -0.47 10.48
N THR A 53 -9.79 -0.67 9.40
CA THR A 53 -10.25 -1.39 8.21
C THR A 53 -9.06 -2.05 7.50
N ASP A 54 -9.29 -3.12 6.75
CA ASP A 54 -8.30 -3.69 5.82
C ASP A 54 -8.44 -3.10 4.40
N THR A 55 -9.62 -2.55 4.09
CA THR A 55 -10.02 -2.05 2.78
C THR A 55 -10.69 -0.70 2.94
N LEU A 56 -10.27 0.29 2.15
CA LEU A 56 -10.81 1.64 2.20
C LEU A 56 -11.27 2.07 0.82
N ASN A 57 -12.59 2.31 0.67
CA ASN A 57 -13.11 2.88 -0.57
C ASN A 57 -12.77 4.36 -0.68
N VAL A 58 -11.89 4.70 -1.63
CA VAL A 58 -11.47 6.07 -1.89
C VAL A 58 -12.24 6.59 -3.10
N MET A 59 -13.20 7.48 -2.86
CA MET A 59 -14.02 8.04 -3.93
C MET A 59 -13.25 9.08 -4.76
N PRO A 60 -13.71 9.43 -5.98
CA PRO A 60 -13.10 10.48 -6.79
C PRO A 60 -12.86 11.79 -6.02
N GLY A 61 -11.64 12.30 -6.07
CA GLY A 61 -11.24 13.54 -5.40
C GLY A 61 -11.01 13.40 -3.89
N GLU A 62 -11.22 12.22 -3.30
CA GLU A 62 -10.97 12.00 -1.87
C GLU A 62 -9.49 11.72 -1.57
N SER A 63 -9.10 12.09 -0.36
CA SER A 63 -7.82 11.69 0.24
C SER A 63 -8.03 11.19 1.66
N TYR A 64 -7.25 10.19 2.06
CA TYR A 64 -7.28 9.63 3.40
C TYR A 64 -5.86 9.49 3.96
N GLU A 65 -5.62 10.07 5.14
CA GLU A 65 -4.41 9.78 5.93
C GLU A 65 -4.72 8.56 6.80
N VAL A 66 -3.90 7.52 6.69
CA VAL A 66 -4.06 6.27 7.43
C VAL A 66 -2.77 5.91 8.14
N ALA A 67 -2.87 5.11 9.20
CA ALA A 67 -1.71 4.54 9.86
C ALA A 67 -1.89 3.05 10.12
N PHE A 68 -0.81 2.29 10.05
CA PHE A 68 -0.77 0.87 10.42
C PHE A 68 0.50 0.55 11.20
N LEU A 69 0.46 -0.55 11.95
CA LEU A 69 1.64 -1.12 12.59
C LEU A 69 2.19 -2.21 11.65
N ALA A 70 3.49 -2.16 11.35
CA ALA A 70 4.16 -3.19 10.59
C ALA A 70 4.48 -4.39 11.50
N ASP A 71 3.49 -5.24 11.78
CA ASP A 71 3.58 -6.41 12.68
C ASP A 71 3.41 -7.77 11.98
N ASN A 72 3.42 -7.78 10.65
CA ASN A 72 3.27 -8.99 9.84
C ASN A 72 4.36 -9.05 8.75
N PRO A 73 5.60 -9.47 9.11
CA PRO A 73 6.72 -9.51 8.19
C PRO A 73 6.43 -10.28 6.91
N GLY A 74 6.61 -9.62 5.77
CA GLY A 74 6.36 -10.21 4.46
C GLY A 74 6.70 -9.29 3.30
N MET A 75 6.39 -9.77 2.09
CA MET A 75 6.28 -8.94 0.89
C MET A 75 4.81 -8.90 0.51
N TRP A 76 4.19 -7.73 0.64
CA TRP A 76 2.77 -7.54 0.44
C TRP A 76 2.52 -6.72 -0.83
N MET A 77 1.52 -7.14 -1.59
CA MET A 77 1.04 -6.46 -2.79
C MET A 77 -0.30 -5.82 -2.47
N ASP A 78 -0.28 -4.55 -2.12
CA ASP A 78 -1.48 -3.76 -1.86
C ASP A 78 -2.08 -3.29 -3.18
N HIS A 79 -3.40 -3.28 -3.27
CA HIS A 79 -4.04 -2.95 -4.55
C HIS A 79 -5.47 -2.47 -4.38
N CYS A 80 -6.05 -1.97 -5.47
CA CYS A 80 -7.49 -1.74 -5.55
C CYS A 80 -8.23 -3.09 -5.66
N HIS A 81 -9.31 -3.26 -4.89
CA HIS A 81 -10.16 -4.46 -4.90
C HIS A 81 -11.14 -4.50 -6.10
N ASN A 82 -10.96 -3.60 -7.07
CA ASN A 82 -11.38 -3.82 -8.44
C ASN A 82 -10.23 -4.53 -9.18
N LEU A 83 -10.40 -5.83 -9.47
CA LEU A 83 -9.35 -6.67 -10.01
C LEU A 83 -8.87 -6.23 -11.40
N ASP A 84 -9.71 -5.58 -12.21
CA ASP A 84 -9.27 -5.03 -13.49
C ASP A 84 -8.28 -3.87 -13.29
N HIS A 85 -8.47 -3.08 -12.23
CA HIS A 85 -7.54 -2.01 -11.86
C HIS A 85 -6.22 -2.60 -11.32
N ALA A 86 -6.29 -3.65 -10.49
CA ALA A 86 -5.10 -4.35 -10.02
C ALA A 86 -4.31 -4.97 -11.19
N ALA A 87 -5.00 -5.65 -12.11
CA ALA A 87 -4.41 -6.27 -13.30
C ALA A 87 -3.76 -5.26 -14.26
N THR A 88 -4.22 -4.00 -14.24
CA THR A 88 -3.65 -2.90 -15.04
C THR A 88 -2.58 -2.08 -14.31
N GLY A 89 -2.14 -2.53 -13.12
CA GLY A 89 -0.97 -2.00 -12.43
C GLY A 89 -1.28 -1.05 -11.27
N MET A 90 -2.52 -0.97 -10.78
CA MET A 90 -2.84 -0.24 -9.55
C MET A 90 -2.40 -1.03 -8.32
N ILE A 91 -1.08 -1.08 -8.15
CA ILE A 91 -0.38 -1.87 -7.15
C ILE A 91 0.53 -0.94 -6.34
N LEU A 92 0.62 -1.22 -5.05
CA LEU A 92 1.65 -0.72 -4.15
C LEU A 92 2.35 -1.92 -3.50
N HIS A 93 3.67 -1.89 -3.45
CA HIS A 93 4.43 -2.92 -2.74
C HIS A 93 4.80 -2.43 -1.33
N LEU A 94 4.61 -3.28 -0.33
CA LEU A 94 5.11 -3.10 1.03
C LEU A 94 6.02 -4.28 1.37
N MET A 95 7.30 -4.00 1.63
CA MET A 95 8.31 -5.01 1.91
C MET A 95 8.93 -4.77 3.28
N TYR A 96 9.12 -5.85 4.03
CA TYR A 96 9.93 -5.80 5.24
C TYR A 96 11.40 -6.01 4.89
N ASP A 97 12.28 -5.18 5.45
CA ASP A 97 13.72 -5.19 5.11
C ASP A 97 14.44 -6.49 5.49
N ASN A 98 13.89 -7.25 6.43
CA ASN A 98 14.42 -8.53 6.90
C ASN A 98 13.79 -9.74 6.19
N VAL A 99 12.94 -9.54 5.19
CA VAL A 99 12.30 -10.60 4.42
C VAL A 99 12.96 -10.72 3.06
N LEU A 100 13.63 -11.85 2.84
CA LEU A 100 14.18 -12.22 1.54
C LEU A 100 13.32 -13.31 0.89
N PRO A 101 13.09 -13.27 -0.43
CA PRO A 101 12.41 -14.35 -1.12
C PRO A 101 13.17 -15.67 -0.95
N SER A 102 12.43 -16.77 -0.77
CA SER A 102 12.99 -18.13 -0.73
C SER A 102 13.40 -18.66 -2.12
N TYR A 103 13.27 -17.83 -3.15
CA TYR A 103 13.59 -18.16 -4.53
C TYR A 103 14.52 -17.10 -5.11
N GLU A 104 15.38 -17.54 -6.04
CA GLU A 104 16.24 -16.64 -6.81
C GLU A 104 15.51 -16.20 -8.07
N VAL A 105 15.58 -14.91 -8.39
CA VAL A 105 15.10 -14.39 -9.67
C VAL A 105 16.06 -14.87 -10.76
N GLY A 106 15.57 -15.72 -11.66
CA GLY A 106 16.37 -16.27 -12.74
C GLY A 106 16.80 -15.19 -13.73
N THR A 107 18.09 -15.17 -14.08
CA THR A 107 18.67 -14.18 -14.99
C THR A 107 18.50 -14.51 -16.48
N ARG A 108 17.92 -15.68 -16.80
CA ARG A 108 17.82 -16.19 -18.18
C ARG A 108 17.08 -15.25 -19.13
N SER A 109 16.10 -14.48 -18.63
CA SER A 109 15.36 -13.52 -19.43
C SER A 109 16.14 -12.23 -19.72
N GLY A 110 17.24 -11.97 -19.01
CA GLY A 110 17.97 -10.71 -19.06
C GLY A 110 17.28 -9.55 -18.32
N ASN A 111 16.09 -9.77 -17.74
CA ASN A 111 15.43 -8.80 -16.86
C ASN A 111 15.99 -8.95 -15.45
N LEU A 112 16.85 -8.02 -15.07
CA LEU A 112 17.31 -7.88 -13.69
C LEU A 112 16.40 -6.83 -13.01
N PRO A 113 15.85 -7.10 -11.82
CA PRO A 113 15.32 -6.03 -11.01
C PRO A 113 16.47 -5.08 -10.66
N ASP A 114 16.24 -3.77 -10.84
CA ASP A 114 17.18 -2.71 -10.46
C ASP A 114 17.40 -2.67 -8.94
#